data_AF-A0AA91QWV1-F1
#
_entry.id   AF-A0AA91QWV1-F1
#
_cell.length_a   1.000
_cell.length_b   1.000
_cell.length_c   1.000
_cell.angle_alpha   90.00
_cell.angle_beta   90.00
_cell.angle_gamma   90.00
#
_symmetry.space_group_name_H-M   'P 1'
#
loop_
_entity.id
_entity.type
_entity.pdbx_description
1 polymer ?
#
loop_
_entity_poly.entity_id
_entity_poly.type
_entity_poly.pdbx_seq_one_letter_code
_entity_poly.pdbx_strand_id
1 'polypeptide(L)'
;MLLGFVLEGLVLSAVLIHMVTLTVELVLGSSGLLVASLFGPAQVASRLVNMLFGKQITQTSLAIVAACLLVLGLAVLTATAPWLPGAITFAILFGKGSGLISIVSGTLPLVLFGKHNYGARLGWVTASKQLSSAAAPFSLALAFAWLGGLPSLWITVATGAAGILAFAAIAVFNRRDRLRASGVGKGLIEV
;
A
#
# COMPACT_ATOMS: atom_id res chain seq x y z
N MET A 1 1.00 -3.66 12.69
CA MET A 1 2.10 -3.24 11.79
C MET A 1 2.50 -4.32 10.80
N LEU A 2 2.97 -5.49 11.26
CA LEU A 2 3.39 -6.59 10.39
C LEU A 2 2.32 -6.98 9.36
N LEU A 3 1.07 -7.16 9.81
CA LEU A 3 -0.05 -7.48 8.92
C LEU A 3 -0.22 -6.46 7.78
N GLY A 4 -0.15 -5.16 8.08
CA GLY A 4 -0.23 -4.11 7.06
C GLY A 4 0.89 -4.22 6.03
N PHE A 5 2.14 -4.42 6.46
CA PHE A 5 3.25 -4.61 5.53
C PHE A 5 3.19 -5.90 4.71
N VAL A 6 2.68 -6.98 5.30
CA VAL A 6 2.49 -8.26 4.61
C VAL A 6 1.43 -8.13 3.51
N LEU A 7 0.26 -7.59 3.84
CA LEU A 7 -0.83 -7.40 2.88
C LEU A 7 -0.46 -6.41 1.77
N GLU A 8 0.20 -5.29 2.11
CA GLU A 8 0.72 -4.36 1.11
C GLU A 8 1.81 -4.98 0.24
N GLY A 9 2.73 -5.74 0.84
CA GLY A 9 3.77 -6.45 0.09
C GLY A 9 3.17 -7.43 -0.92
N LEU A 10 2.13 -8.16 -0.51
CA LEU A 10 1.37 -9.07 -1.36
C LEU A 10 0.73 -8.31 -2.52
N VAL A 11 -0.09 -7.30 -2.26
CA VAL A 11 -0.79 -6.52 -3.31
C VAL A 11 0.20 -5.87 -4.26
N LEU A 12 1.23 -5.21 -3.72
CA LEU A 12 2.25 -4.55 -4.53
C LEU A 12 2.98 -5.54 -5.43
N SER A 13 3.45 -6.68 -4.89
CA SER A 13 4.19 -7.68 -5.66
C SER A 13 3.32 -8.34 -6.73
N ALA A 14 2.09 -8.73 -6.37
CA ALA A 14 1.14 -9.35 -7.28
C ALA A 14 0.85 -8.45 -8.49
N VAL A 15 0.52 -7.18 -8.25
CA VAL A 15 0.20 -6.23 -9.30
C VAL A 15 1.42 -5.87 -10.12
N LEU A 16 2.58 -5.58 -9.50
CA LEU A 16 3.76 -5.15 -10.25
C LEU A 16 4.27 -6.21 -11.23
N ILE A 17 4.24 -7.48 -10.83
CA ILE A 17 4.68 -8.57 -11.69
C ILE A 17 3.75 -8.74 -12.91
N HIS A 18 2.45 -8.46 -12.74
CA HIS A 18 1.48 -8.54 -13.82
C HIS A 18 1.20 -7.18 -14.49
N MET A 19 1.83 -6.08 -14.08
CA MET A 19 1.35 -4.73 -14.42
C MET A 19 1.31 -4.45 -15.92
N VAL A 20 2.35 -4.87 -16.65
CA VAL A 20 2.40 -4.74 -18.12
C VAL A 20 1.29 -5.57 -18.76
N THR A 21 1.17 -6.84 -18.37
CA THR A 21 0.13 -7.74 -18.86
C THR A 21 -1.28 -7.21 -18.56
N LEU A 22 -1.55 -6.76 -17.33
CA LEU A 22 -2.83 -6.18 -16.93
C LEU A 22 -3.18 -4.94 -17.74
N THR A 23 -2.22 -4.05 -17.99
CA THR A 23 -2.48 -2.82 -18.75
C THR A 23 -2.66 -3.09 -20.25
N VAL A 24 -1.95 -4.06 -20.81
CA VAL A 24 -2.10 -4.48 -22.21
C VAL A 24 -3.42 -5.24 -22.42
N GLU A 25 -3.74 -6.20 -21.57
CA GLU A 25 -4.90 -7.11 -21.73
C GLU A 25 -6.22 -6.48 -21.29
N LEU A 26 -6.25 -5.77 -20.15
CA LEU A 26 -7.52 -5.33 -19.56
C LEU A 26 -8.01 -4.00 -20.10
N VAL A 27 -7.14 -3.18 -20.68
CA VAL A 27 -7.50 -1.79 -20.96
C VAL A 27 -7.02 -1.30 -22.32
N LEU A 28 -5.84 -1.71 -22.85
CA LEU A 28 -5.14 -0.80 -23.78
C LEU A 28 -4.28 -1.34 -24.92
N GLY A 29 -4.29 -2.63 -25.26
CA GLY A 29 -3.54 -3.14 -26.41
C GLY A 29 -2.09 -2.61 -26.45
N SER A 30 -1.63 -2.07 -27.59
CA SER A 30 -0.27 -1.50 -27.72
C SER A 30 0.01 -0.29 -26.82
N SER A 31 -1.02 0.45 -26.39
CA SER A 31 -0.86 1.61 -25.49
C SER A 31 -0.72 1.24 -24.01
N GLY A 32 -0.94 -0.03 -23.64
CA GLY A 32 -0.75 -0.53 -22.27
C GLY A 32 0.67 -0.35 -21.77
N LEU A 33 1.66 -0.50 -22.65
CA LEU A 33 3.08 -0.30 -22.31
C LEU A 33 3.38 1.14 -21.86
N LEU A 34 2.78 2.13 -22.54
CA LEU A 34 2.92 3.54 -22.17
C LEU A 34 2.32 3.79 -20.79
N VAL A 35 1.14 3.22 -20.50
CA VAL A 35 0.53 3.33 -19.17
C VAL A 35 1.40 2.68 -18.09
N ALA A 36 1.91 1.47 -18.33
CA ALA A 36 2.81 0.81 -17.39
C ALA A 36 4.07 1.66 -17.13
N SER A 37 4.60 2.33 -18.16
CA SER A 37 5.78 3.21 -18.03
C SER A 37 5.55 4.40 -17.09
N LEU A 38 4.31 4.89 -16.92
CA LEU A 38 3.99 6.02 -16.03
C LEU A 38 4.21 5.68 -14.55
N PHE A 39 4.22 4.39 -14.20
CA PHE A 39 4.46 3.93 -12.83
C PHE A 39 5.78 4.46 -12.25
N GLY A 40 6.88 4.34 -13.01
CA GLY A 40 8.21 4.71 -12.53
C GLY A 40 8.34 6.21 -12.22
N PRO A 41 8.01 7.11 -13.17
CA PRO A 41 7.97 8.55 -12.92
C PRO A 41 7.06 8.93 -11.75
N ALA A 42 5.87 8.34 -11.64
CA ALA A 42 4.96 8.61 -10.53
C ALA A 42 5.54 8.16 -9.16
N GLN A 43 6.25 7.03 -9.15
CA GLN A 43 6.96 6.51 -7.98
C GLN A 43 8.03 7.50 -7.51
N VAL A 44 8.89 7.96 -8.41
CA VAL A 44 9.95 8.93 -8.09
C VAL A 44 9.34 10.27 -7.66
N ALA A 45 8.34 10.77 -8.39
CA ALA A 45 7.66 12.02 -8.06
C ALA A 45 7.07 12.01 -6.65
N SER A 46 6.46 10.91 -6.22
CA SER A 46 5.92 10.79 -4.86
C SER A 46 7.00 10.89 -3.77
N ARG A 47 8.19 10.32 -4.01
CA ARG A 47 9.32 10.42 -3.08
C ARG A 47 9.84 11.84 -3.01
N LEU A 48 9.95 12.54 -4.14
CA LEU A 48 10.36 13.94 -4.19
C LEU A 48 9.36 14.84 -3.45
N VAL A 49 8.06 14.67 -3.70
CA VAL A 49 7.00 15.40 -2.97
C VAL A 49 7.08 15.13 -1.46
N ASN A 50 7.27 13.88 -1.05
CA ASN A 50 7.42 13.55 0.36
C ASN A 50 8.71 14.14 0.98
N MET A 51 9.80 14.20 0.23
CA MET A 51 11.06 14.80 0.69
C MET A 51 10.91 16.31 0.91
N LEU A 52 10.23 17.00 -0.01
CA LEU A 52 10.06 18.45 0.04
C LEU A 52 9.00 18.88 1.07
N PHE A 53 7.88 18.15 1.17
CA PHE A 53 6.70 18.57 1.92
C PHE A 53 6.30 17.62 3.07
N GLY A 54 6.93 16.45 3.20
CA GLY A 54 6.52 15.41 4.15
C GLY A 54 6.95 15.62 5.61
N LYS A 55 7.68 16.71 5.93
CA LYS A 55 8.22 16.96 7.28
C LYS A 55 7.17 16.95 8.40
N GLN A 56 5.94 17.38 8.10
CA GLN A 56 4.85 17.47 9.08
C GLN A 56 3.94 16.22 9.10
N ILE A 57 4.12 15.28 8.18
CA ILE A 57 3.26 14.10 8.07
C ILE A 57 3.81 12.99 8.97
N THR A 58 2.97 12.44 9.85
CA THR A 58 3.38 11.30 10.69
C THR A 58 3.61 10.06 9.84
N GLN A 59 4.58 9.21 10.22
CA GLN A 59 4.88 8.00 9.44
C GLN A 59 3.71 7.01 9.38
N THR A 60 2.84 6.99 10.40
CA THR A 60 1.62 6.19 10.39
C THR A 60 0.60 6.74 9.39
N SER A 61 0.37 8.05 9.37
CA SER A 61 -0.48 8.69 8.35
C SER A 61 0.06 8.46 6.95
N LEU A 62 1.38 8.58 6.76
CA LEU A 62 2.02 8.36 5.48
C LEU A 62 1.84 6.91 5.00
N ALA A 63 1.89 5.93 5.90
CA ALA A 63 1.63 4.53 5.56
C ALA A 63 0.18 4.29 5.13
N ILE A 64 -0.78 4.92 5.81
CA ILE A 64 -2.20 4.86 5.42
C ILE A 64 -2.40 5.50 4.04
N VAL A 65 -1.81 6.68 3.80
CA VAL A 65 -1.89 7.35 2.48
C VAL A 65 -1.28 6.48 1.39
N ALA A 66 -0.11 5.88 1.63
CA ALA A 66 0.53 4.97 0.68
C ALA A 66 -0.37 3.77 0.32
N ALA A 67 -0.92 3.11 1.34
CA ALA A 67 -1.84 1.99 1.20
C ALA A 67 -3.12 2.38 0.44
N CYS A 68 -3.74 3.51 0.80
CA CYS A 68 -4.90 4.05 0.10
C CYS A 68 -4.61 4.32 -1.38
N LEU A 69 -3.45 4.88 -1.72
CA LEU A 69 -3.08 5.14 -3.12
C LEU A 69 -2.97 3.85 -3.93
N LEU A 70 -2.41 2.78 -3.36
CA LEU A 70 -2.30 1.47 -4.01
C LEU A 70 -3.69 0.86 -4.24
N VAL A 71 -4.53 0.83 -3.20
CA VAL A 71 -5.89 0.27 -3.26
C VAL A 71 -6.79 1.06 -4.20
N LEU A 72 -6.79 2.40 -4.10
CA LEU A 72 -7.59 3.25 -4.98
C LEU A 72 -7.13 3.15 -6.42
N GLY A 73 -5.82 3.10 -6.67
CA GLY A 73 -5.30 2.87 -8.02
C GLY A 73 -5.86 1.58 -8.61
N LEU A 74 -5.72 0.47 -7.89
CA LEU A 74 -6.18 -0.83 -8.37
C LEU A 74 -7.71 -0.90 -8.52
N ALA A 75 -8.45 -0.31 -7.59
CA ALA A 75 -9.92 -0.22 -7.66
C ALA A 75 -10.37 0.59 -8.89
N VAL A 76 -9.70 1.71 -9.20
CA VAL A 76 -9.97 2.50 -10.40
C VAL A 76 -9.73 1.67 -11.65
N LEU A 77 -8.59 0.96 -11.77
CA LEU A 77 -8.34 0.07 -12.91
C LEU A 77 -9.47 -0.96 -13.06
N THR A 78 -9.82 -1.63 -11.96
CA THR A 78 -10.78 -2.73 -11.96
C THR A 78 -12.19 -2.27 -12.30
N ALA A 79 -12.60 -1.09 -11.81
CA ALA A 79 -13.94 -0.56 -12.04
C ALA A 79 -14.11 0.12 -13.39
N THR A 80 -13.03 0.57 -14.03
CA THR A 80 -13.10 1.37 -15.26
C THR A 80 -12.55 0.67 -16.49
N ALA A 81 -11.89 -0.49 -16.36
CA ALA A 81 -11.43 -1.27 -17.51
C ALA A 81 -12.59 -1.53 -18.51
N PRO A 82 -12.39 -1.36 -19.84
CA PRO A 82 -11.14 -1.05 -20.54
C PRO A 82 -10.92 0.46 -20.87
N TRP A 83 -11.19 1.38 -19.95
CA TRP A 83 -11.06 2.83 -20.18
C TRP A 83 -9.64 3.38 -19.96
N LEU A 84 -9.04 3.98 -21.00
CA LEU A 84 -7.67 4.55 -20.99
C LEU A 84 -7.39 5.53 -19.83
N PRO A 85 -8.19 6.58 -19.60
CA PRO A 85 -7.96 7.49 -18.47
C PRO A 85 -7.97 6.78 -17.11
N GLY A 86 -8.77 5.73 -16.96
CA GLY A 86 -8.80 4.88 -15.78
C GLY A 86 -7.48 4.17 -15.53
N ALA A 87 -6.89 3.56 -16.56
CA ALA A 87 -5.59 2.90 -16.44
C ALA A 87 -4.43 3.88 -16.23
N ILE A 88 -4.45 5.07 -16.85
CA ILE A 88 -3.48 6.15 -16.54
C ILE A 88 -3.58 6.54 -15.06
N THR A 89 -4.81 6.74 -14.57
CA THR A 89 -5.07 7.09 -13.17
C THR A 89 -4.55 6.00 -12.24
N PHE A 90 -4.80 4.73 -12.55
CA PHE A 90 -4.23 3.58 -11.85
C PHE A 90 -2.70 3.65 -11.79
N ALA A 91 -2.01 3.77 -12.92
CA ALA A 91 -0.54 3.74 -12.95
C ALA A 91 0.08 4.88 -12.11
N ILE A 92 -0.53 6.07 -12.15
CA ILE A 92 -0.08 7.21 -11.35
C ILE A 92 -0.34 6.98 -9.86
N LEU A 93 -1.56 6.59 -9.47
CA LEU A 93 -1.90 6.35 -8.06
C LEU A 93 -1.06 5.21 -7.49
N PHE A 94 -0.97 4.10 -8.20
CA PHE A 94 -0.23 2.92 -7.79
C PHE A 94 1.28 3.20 -7.71
N GLY A 95 1.83 3.93 -8.69
CA GLY A 95 3.21 4.42 -8.65
C GLY A 95 3.49 5.28 -7.42
N LYS A 96 2.62 6.27 -7.14
CA LYS A 96 2.77 7.13 -5.96
C LYS A 96 2.70 6.34 -4.66
N GLY A 97 1.73 5.42 -4.53
CA GLY A 97 1.60 4.55 -3.36
C GLY A 97 2.85 3.67 -3.15
N SER A 98 3.39 3.10 -4.23
CA SER A 98 4.62 2.30 -4.21
C SER A 98 5.86 3.11 -3.80
N GLY A 99 5.93 4.38 -4.20
CA GLY A 99 7.02 5.26 -3.80
C GLY A 99 6.97 5.55 -2.30
N LEU A 100 5.79 5.87 -1.78
CA LEU A 100 5.61 6.14 -0.34
C LEU A 100 5.78 4.89 0.53
N ILE A 101 5.26 3.72 0.11
CA ILE A 101 5.40 2.47 0.89
C ILE A 101 6.87 2.10 1.09
N SER A 102 7.73 2.38 0.09
CA SER A 102 9.18 2.13 0.21
C SER A 102 9.86 3.00 1.27
N ILE A 103 9.35 4.20 1.54
CA ILE A 103 9.83 5.07 2.62
C ILE A 103 9.32 4.56 3.96
N VAL A 104 8.00 4.37 4.08
CA VAL A 104 7.39 4.00 5.37
C VAL A 104 7.75 2.60 5.83
N SER A 105 8.10 1.68 4.93
CA SER A 105 8.61 0.35 5.30
C SER A 105 9.88 0.44 6.14
N GLY A 106 10.73 1.45 5.93
CA GLY A 106 11.90 1.71 6.78
C GLY A 106 11.54 2.56 8.01
N THR A 107 10.82 3.65 7.82
CA THR A 107 10.67 4.66 8.88
C THR A 107 9.59 4.35 9.91
N LEU A 108 8.51 3.65 9.55
CA LEU A 108 7.42 3.36 10.49
C LEU A 108 7.86 2.40 11.63
N PRO A 109 8.59 1.30 11.38
CA PRO A 109 9.13 0.48 12.46
C PRO A 109 10.02 1.29 13.40
N LEU A 110 10.84 2.21 12.89
CA LEU A 110 11.69 3.08 13.71
C LEU A 110 10.87 3.95 14.66
N VAL A 111 9.79 4.56 14.15
CA VAL A 111 8.90 5.41 14.95
C VAL A 111 8.15 4.63 16.01
N LEU A 112 7.70 3.41 15.70
CA LEU A 112 6.92 2.59 16.64
C LEU A 112 7.77 1.87 17.69
N PHE A 113 9.01 1.51 17.35
CA PHE A 113 9.84 0.63 18.18
C PHE A 113 11.11 1.28 18.71
N GLY A 114 11.46 2.48 18.24
CA GLY A 114 12.68 3.17 18.60
C GLY A 114 13.93 2.57 17.93
N LYS A 115 15.09 3.12 18.29
CA LYS A 115 16.39 2.78 17.68
C LYS A 115 16.97 1.46 18.20
N HIS A 116 16.60 1.04 19.41
CA HIS A 116 17.17 -0.15 20.04
C HIS A 116 16.72 -1.42 19.29
N ASN A 117 17.69 -2.23 18.84
CA ASN A 117 17.47 -3.41 17.99
C ASN A 117 16.63 -3.14 16.73
N TYR A 118 16.66 -1.91 16.22
CA TYR A 118 15.89 -1.50 15.04
C TYR A 118 16.24 -2.35 13.81
N GLY A 119 17.53 -2.62 13.56
CA GLY A 119 17.96 -3.43 12.41
C GLY A 119 17.37 -4.85 12.43
N ALA A 120 17.36 -5.50 13.59
CA ALA A 120 16.76 -6.83 13.75
C ALA A 120 15.23 -6.79 13.53
N ARG A 121 14.54 -5.80 14.11
CA ARG A 121 13.09 -5.64 13.94
C ARG A 121 12.72 -5.34 12.49
N LEU A 122 13.47 -4.44 11.83
CA LEU A 122 13.29 -4.12 10.42
C LEU A 122 13.56 -5.34 9.54
N GLY A 123 14.60 -6.13 9.86
CA GLY A 123 14.93 -7.38 9.18
C GLY A 123 13.76 -8.36 9.23
N TRP A 124 13.19 -8.59 10.41
CA TRP A 124 12.00 -9.44 10.58
C TRP A 124 10.79 -8.94 9.79
N VAL A 125 10.48 -7.65 9.86
CA VAL A 125 9.37 -7.05 9.10
C VAL A 125 9.57 -7.23 7.60
N THR A 126 10.79 -6.98 7.12
CA THR A 126 11.14 -7.11 5.71
C THR A 126 11.08 -8.57 5.29
N ALA A 127 11.61 -9.51 6.07
CA ALA A 127 11.56 -10.93 5.77
C ALA A 127 10.11 -11.44 5.64
N SER A 128 9.24 -11.12 6.60
CA SER A 128 7.82 -11.49 6.54
C SER A 128 7.12 -10.91 5.32
N LYS A 129 7.38 -9.62 5.02
CA LYS A 129 6.86 -8.97 3.81
C LYS A 129 7.33 -9.68 2.55
N GLN A 130 8.63 -9.96 2.44
CA GLN A 130 9.21 -10.58 1.23
C GLN A 130 8.73 -12.01 1.03
N LEU A 131 8.53 -12.78 2.10
CA LEU A 131 7.95 -14.11 2.00
C LEU A 131 6.53 -14.05 1.42
N SER A 132 5.72 -13.11 1.89
CA SER A 132 4.39 -12.87 1.32
C SER A 132 4.44 -12.38 -0.13
N SER A 133 5.36 -11.46 -0.44
CA SER A 133 5.57 -10.94 -1.79
C SER A 133 5.99 -12.03 -2.77
N ALA A 134 6.71 -13.06 -2.32
CA ALA A 134 7.13 -14.17 -3.17
C ALA A 134 5.96 -15.08 -3.59
N ALA A 135 4.98 -15.29 -2.70
CA ALA A 135 3.78 -16.06 -3.02
C ALA A 135 2.78 -15.28 -3.87
N ALA A 136 2.77 -13.96 -3.78
CA ALA A 136 1.74 -13.09 -4.35
C ALA A 136 1.48 -13.25 -5.86
N PRO A 137 2.51 -13.35 -6.73
CA PRO A 137 2.29 -13.48 -8.17
C PRO A 137 1.60 -14.80 -8.52
N PHE A 138 2.01 -15.89 -7.87
CA PHE A 138 1.39 -17.20 -8.04
C PHE A 138 -0.06 -17.20 -7.55
N SER A 139 -0.32 -16.56 -6.39
CA SER A 139 -1.68 -16.43 -5.87
C SER A 139 -2.59 -15.66 -6.82
N LEU A 140 -2.12 -14.55 -7.40
CA LEU A 140 -2.90 -13.77 -8.35
C LEU A 140 -3.10 -14.51 -9.68
N ALA A 141 -2.05 -15.16 -10.20
CA ALA A 141 -2.15 -15.97 -11.42
C ALA A 141 -3.15 -17.14 -11.26
N LEU A 142 -3.13 -17.82 -10.11
CA LEU A 142 -4.08 -18.90 -9.81
C LEU A 142 -5.51 -18.35 -9.67
N ALA A 143 -5.67 -17.19 -9.03
CA ALA A 143 -6.96 -16.52 -8.96
C ALA A 143 -7.48 -16.18 -10.36
N PHE A 144 -6.63 -15.65 -11.26
CA PHE A 144 -7.03 -15.41 -12.65
C PHE A 144 -7.46 -16.69 -13.37
N ALA A 145 -6.75 -17.80 -13.16
CA ALA A 145 -7.10 -19.07 -13.79
C ALA A 145 -8.45 -19.63 -13.30
N TRP A 146 -8.79 -19.47 -12.02
CA TRP A 146 -9.95 -20.12 -11.41
C TRP A 146 -11.18 -19.22 -11.32
N LEU A 147 -10.98 -17.93 -11.08
CA LEU A 147 -12.03 -16.95 -10.82
C LEU A 147 -12.20 -15.94 -11.97
N GLY A 148 -11.24 -15.88 -12.90
CA GLY A 148 -11.18 -14.89 -13.97
C GLY A 148 -10.58 -13.55 -13.54
N GLY A 149 -10.48 -12.61 -14.50
CA GLY A 149 -9.79 -11.33 -14.33
C GLY A 149 -10.40 -10.42 -13.25
N LEU A 150 -11.62 -9.92 -13.47
CA LEU A 150 -12.25 -8.93 -12.58
C LEU A 150 -12.44 -9.41 -11.13
N PRO A 151 -12.92 -10.64 -10.86
CA PRO A 151 -13.07 -11.11 -9.47
C PRO A 151 -11.73 -11.17 -8.72
N SER A 152 -10.67 -11.63 -9.37
CA SER A 152 -9.33 -11.71 -8.79
C SER A 152 -8.76 -10.34 -8.43
N LEU A 153 -9.02 -9.33 -9.26
CA LEU A 153 -8.61 -7.97 -8.97
C LEU A 153 -9.40 -7.38 -7.79
N TRP A 154 -10.71 -7.61 -7.70
CA TRP A 154 -11.50 -7.18 -6.54
C TRP A 154 -11.07 -7.86 -5.24
N ILE A 155 -10.68 -9.13 -5.28
CA ILE A 155 -10.09 -9.82 -4.12
C ILE A 155 -8.76 -9.16 -3.71
N THR A 156 -7.95 -8.77 -4.70
CA THR A 156 -6.69 -8.06 -4.45
C THR A 156 -6.94 -6.67 -3.85
N VAL A 157 -7.96 -5.94 -4.34
CA VAL A 157 -8.42 -4.67 -3.75
C VAL A 157 -8.87 -4.86 -2.30
N ALA A 158 -9.68 -5.89 -2.02
CA ALA A 158 -10.14 -6.20 -0.67
C ALA A 158 -8.98 -6.55 0.27
N THR A 159 -7.97 -7.28 -0.23
CA THR A 159 -6.75 -7.61 0.51
C THR A 159 -5.97 -6.35 0.90
N GLY A 160 -5.81 -5.42 -0.04
CA GLY A 160 -5.18 -4.12 0.24
C GLY A 160 -6.02 -3.26 1.21
N ALA A 161 -7.35 -3.28 1.08
CA ALA A 161 -8.24 -2.60 2.03
C ALA A 161 -8.07 -3.13 3.47
N ALA A 162 -7.89 -4.44 3.64
CA ALA A 162 -7.53 -5.01 4.94
C ALA A 162 -6.16 -4.51 5.44
N GLY A 163 -5.20 -4.27 4.54
CA GLY A 163 -3.92 -3.60 4.84
C GLY A 163 -4.09 -2.18 5.36
N ILE A 164 -4.96 -1.39 4.72
CA ILE A 164 -5.32 -0.03 5.18
C ILE A 164 -5.89 -0.10 6.61
N LEU A 165 -6.83 -1.01 6.87
CA LEU A 165 -7.43 -1.19 8.20
C LEU A 165 -6.35 -1.55 9.24
N ALA A 166 -5.39 -2.39 8.88
CA ALA A 166 -4.29 -2.76 9.77
C ALA A 166 -3.38 -1.56 10.13
N PHE A 167 -3.14 -0.62 9.21
CA PHE A 167 -2.42 0.61 9.52
C PHE A 167 -3.28 1.63 10.28
N ALA A 168 -4.56 1.74 9.94
CA ALA A 168 -5.52 2.61 10.63
C ALA A 168 -5.67 2.22 12.11
N ALA A 169 -5.70 0.91 12.40
CA ALA A 169 -5.71 0.40 13.77
C ALA A 169 -4.52 0.94 14.59
N ILE A 170 -3.31 0.98 14.02
CA ILE A 170 -2.12 1.54 14.68
C ILE A 170 -2.34 3.02 15.02
N ALA A 171 -2.91 3.80 14.10
CA ALA A 171 -3.18 5.21 14.34
C ALA A 171 -4.18 5.42 15.49
N VAL A 172 -5.22 4.57 15.58
CA VAL A 172 -6.22 4.61 16.65
C VAL A 172 -5.59 4.25 18.01
N PHE A 173 -4.80 3.19 18.07
CA PHE A 173 -4.12 2.78 19.31
C PHE A 173 -3.15 3.87 19.81
N ASN A 174 -2.30 4.39 18.93
CA ASN A 174 -1.35 5.44 19.29
C ASN A 174 -2.03 6.73 19.80
N ARG A 175 -3.20 7.09 19.24
CA ARG A 175 -3.98 8.24 19.72
C ARG A 175 -4.57 7.97 21.11
N ARG A 176 -5.13 6.78 21.34
CA ARG A 176 -5.72 6.39 22.62
C ARG A 176 -4.68 6.39 23.75
N ASP A 177 -3.48 5.86 23.50
CA ASP A 177 -2.42 5.82 24.51
C ASP A 177 -1.93 7.22 24.86
N ARG A 178 -1.80 8.12 23.87
CA ARG A 178 -1.47 9.54 24.12
C ARG A 178 -2.54 10.23 24.97
N LEU A 179 -3.82 10.01 24.68
CA LEU A 179 -4.93 10.60 25.45
C LEU A 179 -4.96 10.08 26.90
N ARG A 180 -4.72 8.78 27.10
CA ARG A 180 -4.60 8.16 28.44
C ARG A 180 -3.41 8.72 29.23
N ALA A 181 -2.26 8.87 28.59
CA ALA A 181 -1.07 9.46 29.22
C ALA A 181 -1.25 10.95 29.56
N SER A 182 -2.08 11.67 28.80
CA SER A 182 -2.40 13.09 29.06
C SER A 182 -3.46 13.34 30.15
N GLY A 183 -3.98 12.30 30.82
CA GLY A 183 -4.93 12.46 31.94
C GLY A 183 -6.37 12.84 31.55
N VAL A 184 -6.64 13.12 30.27
CA VAL A 184 -7.96 13.56 29.76
C VAL A 184 -9.06 12.49 29.94
N GLY A 185 -8.69 11.22 30.12
CA GLY A 185 -9.64 10.12 30.34
C GLY A 185 -10.20 9.96 31.76
N LYS A 186 -9.73 10.74 32.75
CA LYS A 186 -10.17 10.61 34.15
C LYS A 186 -11.41 11.45 34.51
N GLY A 187 -11.84 12.40 33.67
CA GLY A 187 -12.94 13.32 33.97
C GLY A 187 -14.35 12.87 33.54
N LEU A 188 -14.53 11.66 33.00
CA LEU A 188 -15.81 11.19 32.46
C LEU A 188 -16.44 10.01 33.23
N ILE A 189 -15.86 9.62 34.37
CA ILE A 189 -16.39 8.52 35.22
C ILE A 189 -16.63 8.99 36.67
N GLU A 190 -16.32 10.24 37.02
CA GLU A 190 -16.70 10.85 38.31
C GLU A 190 -17.67 12.01 38.07
N VAL A 191 -18.94 11.70 37.83
CA VAL A 191 -20.11 12.54 38.18
C VAL A 191 -21.25 11.60 38.58
#